data_AF-A0A970I0H8-F1
#
_entry.id   AF-A0A970I0H8-F1
#
_cell.length_a   1.000
_cell.length_b   1.000
_cell.length_c   1.000
_cell.angle_alpha   90.00
_cell.angle_beta   90.00
_cell.angle_gamma   90.00
#
_symmetry.space_group_name_H-M   'P 1'
#
loop_
_entity.id
_entity.type
_entity.pdbx_description
1 polymer ?
#
loop_
_entity_poly.entity_id
_entity_poly.type
_entity_poly.pdbx_seq_one_letter_code
_entity_poly.pdbx_strand_id
1 'polypeptide(L)'
;MKRACYLLILLLSVSLTGTKARANKADAGLILENLYDRITASVDDDEKLRLNDSVRIILGAYAESDSVFVHSFENLRYLGQITSPDRKLKIITWNVFLRNSPNRYFCYIIRKEGRKMPNTVFSLSGMNREEPVRDDIIYTSDNWYGALYYSIQPFRNNRQLCYLVLGLDYGNMKVSRKIIDVLTFSPDDSLVFGLDCFIREEGRKLREVLEYSPEGIISLRMENNKTVVFDEPVTVITGHGDGYELTAAGVSFSGYVRQRGNWKFVSGIDVKNKKKK
;
A
#
# COMPACT_ATOMS: atom_id res chain seq x y z
N MET A 1 79.99 26.42 -42.52
CA MET A 1 80.01 25.04 -41.97
C MET A 1 78.76 24.83 -41.12
N LYS A 2 77.99 23.81 -41.47
CA LYS A 2 76.62 23.51 -41.00
C LYS A 2 76.60 23.11 -39.53
N ARG A 3 75.66 23.63 -38.74
CA ARG A 3 75.08 22.94 -37.58
C ARG A 3 73.60 23.28 -37.47
N ALA A 4 72.77 22.38 -37.99
CA ALA A 4 71.33 22.39 -37.78
C ALA A 4 71.06 21.79 -36.39
N CYS A 5 70.47 22.57 -35.49
CA CYS A 5 70.00 22.12 -34.19
C CYS A 5 68.55 21.66 -34.35
N TYR A 6 68.32 20.35 -34.40
CA TYR A 6 66.97 19.80 -34.36
C TYR A 6 66.48 19.77 -32.90
N LEU A 7 65.51 20.62 -32.58
CA LEU A 7 64.83 20.66 -31.30
C LEU A 7 63.74 19.55 -31.30
N LEU A 8 63.98 18.47 -30.56
CA LEU A 8 63.03 17.38 -30.39
C LEU A 8 61.97 17.80 -29.36
N ILE A 9 60.79 18.23 -29.80
CA ILE A 9 59.66 18.56 -28.91
C ILE A 9 58.95 17.25 -28.56
N LEU A 10 59.14 16.79 -27.33
CA LEU A 10 58.44 15.64 -26.75
C LEU A 10 57.03 16.08 -26.34
N LEU A 11 56.04 15.83 -27.20
CA LEU A 11 54.62 16.02 -26.87
C LEU A 11 54.18 14.93 -25.88
N LEU A 12 54.22 15.23 -24.58
CA LEU A 12 53.51 14.44 -23.56
C LEU A 12 52.01 14.60 -23.81
N SER A 13 51.39 13.62 -24.46
CA SER A 13 49.94 13.44 -24.44
C SER A 13 49.54 13.00 -23.03
N VAL A 14 49.24 13.96 -22.16
CA VAL A 14 48.53 13.70 -20.91
C VAL A 14 47.12 13.28 -21.29
N SER A 15 46.90 11.97 -21.36
CA SER A 15 45.57 11.39 -21.43
C SER A 15 44.87 11.75 -20.12
N LEU A 16 44.06 12.81 -20.10
CA LEU A 16 43.05 12.99 -19.06
C LEU A 16 42.06 11.83 -19.23
N THR A 17 42.32 10.71 -18.56
CA THR A 17 41.28 9.77 -18.22
C THR A 17 40.39 10.51 -17.22
N GLY A 18 39.38 11.22 -17.75
CA GLY A 18 38.24 11.65 -16.98
C GLY A 18 37.58 10.39 -16.45
N THR A 19 37.99 9.96 -15.25
CA THR A 19 37.13 9.11 -14.44
C THR A 19 35.88 9.94 -14.24
N LYS A 20 34.81 9.59 -14.98
CA LYS A 20 33.48 9.90 -14.52
C LYS A 20 33.42 9.23 -13.15
N ALA A 21 33.67 10.00 -12.10
CA ALA A 21 33.22 9.66 -10.78
C ALA A 21 31.73 9.43 -10.95
N ARG A 22 31.36 8.16 -11.08
CA ARG A 22 29.99 7.72 -10.92
C ARG A 22 29.73 8.08 -9.48
N ALA A 23 29.15 9.27 -9.25
CA ALA A 23 28.62 9.61 -7.95
C ALA A 23 27.84 8.36 -7.54
N ASN A 24 28.29 7.71 -6.46
CA ASN A 24 27.54 6.63 -5.85
C ASN A 24 26.22 7.28 -5.46
N LYS A 25 25.25 7.23 -6.38
CA LYS A 25 23.86 7.51 -6.09
C LYS A 25 23.53 6.39 -5.12
N ALA A 26 23.70 6.68 -3.83
CA ALA A 26 23.42 5.73 -2.77
C ALA A 26 22.10 5.06 -3.12
N ASP A 27 22.12 3.72 -3.13
CA ASP A 27 20.97 2.95 -3.51
C ASP A 27 19.79 3.43 -2.64
N ALA A 28 18.75 3.98 -3.27
CA ALA A 28 17.61 4.52 -2.55
C ALA A 28 17.00 3.45 -1.64
N GLY A 29 17.10 2.16 -2.03
CA GLY A 29 16.74 1.03 -1.18
C GLY A 29 17.53 0.98 0.12
N LEU A 30 18.86 1.10 0.06
CA LEU A 30 19.72 1.08 1.25
C LEU A 30 19.48 2.28 2.17
N ILE A 31 19.24 3.47 1.59
CA ILE A 31 18.89 4.65 2.40
C ILE A 31 17.55 4.43 3.12
N LEU A 32 16.54 3.92 2.41
CA LEU A 32 15.23 3.64 2.99
C LEU A 32 15.33 2.57 4.09
N GLU A 33 16.10 1.51 3.87
CA GLU A 33 16.35 0.47 4.87
C GLU A 33 16.94 1.06 6.16
N ASN A 34 17.99 1.89 6.04
CA ASN A 34 18.59 2.56 7.19
C ASN A 34 17.60 3.50 7.92
N LEU A 35 16.78 4.23 7.16
CA LEU A 35 15.75 5.09 7.75
C LEU A 35 14.71 4.28 8.52
N TYR A 36 14.25 3.15 7.98
CA TYR A 36 13.31 2.28 8.67
C TYR A 36 13.91 1.66 9.94
N ASP A 37 15.16 1.20 9.89
CA ASP A 37 15.86 0.68 11.07
C ASP A 37 15.94 1.74 12.18
N ARG A 38 16.24 2.99 11.83
CA ARG A 38 16.27 4.10 12.80
C ARG A 38 14.88 4.46 13.33
N ILE A 39 13.86 4.47 12.49
CA ILE A 39 12.46 4.70 12.92
C ILE A 39 12.03 3.62 13.92
N THR A 40 12.37 2.36 13.66
CA THR A 40 12.00 1.24 14.53
C THR A 40 12.81 1.20 15.83
N ALA A 41 14.07 1.62 15.81
CA ALA A 41 14.93 1.66 16.99
C ALA A 41 14.65 2.86 17.92
N SER A 42 14.15 3.98 17.37
CA SER A 42 13.89 5.17 18.17
C SER A 42 12.67 4.98 19.09
N VAL A 43 12.72 5.62 20.27
CA VAL A 43 11.61 5.71 21.23
C VAL A 43 10.96 7.10 21.26
N ASP A 44 11.56 8.08 20.56
CA ASP A 44 11.07 9.45 20.44
C ASP A 44 10.17 9.57 19.20
N ASP A 45 8.89 9.87 19.42
CA ASP A 45 7.90 10.00 18.37
C ASP A 45 8.24 11.15 17.40
N ASP A 46 8.82 12.25 17.89
CA ASP A 46 9.20 13.39 17.03
C ASP A 46 10.39 13.04 16.14
N GLU A 47 11.36 12.27 16.65
CA GLU A 47 12.46 11.75 15.84
C GLU A 47 11.95 10.82 14.74
N LYS A 48 11.05 9.89 15.08
CA LYS A 48 10.42 9.00 14.08
C LYS A 48 9.74 9.77 12.98
N LEU A 49 9.01 10.84 13.30
CA LEU A 49 8.33 11.67 12.31
C LEU A 49 9.33 12.43 11.43
N ARG A 50 10.40 13.01 11.99
CA ARG A 50 11.47 13.66 11.21
C ARG A 50 12.17 12.68 10.26
N LEU A 51 12.45 11.46 10.71
CA LEU A 51 13.01 10.41 9.84
C LEU A 51 12.03 10.02 8.74
N ASN A 52 10.75 9.90 9.08
CA ASN A 52 9.70 9.59 8.12
C ASN A 52 9.52 10.71 7.07
N ASP A 53 9.77 11.98 7.38
CA ASP A 53 9.77 13.03 6.36
C ASP A 53 10.84 12.79 5.29
N SER A 54 12.00 12.24 5.67
CA SER A 54 13.01 11.80 4.69
C SER A 54 12.52 10.63 3.85
N VAL A 55 11.85 9.64 4.46
CA VAL A 55 11.21 8.52 3.75
C VAL A 55 10.18 9.05 2.73
N ARG A 56 9.32 9.99 3.14
CA ARG A 56 8.29 10.60 2.29
C ARG A 56 8.89 11.31 1.08
N ILE A 57 9.99 12.05 1.26
CA ILE A 57 10.70 12.74 0.17
C ILE A 57 11.25 11.73 -0.84
N ILE A 58 11.95 10.69 -0.36
CA ILE A 58 12.56 9.69 -1.24
C ILE A 58 11.48 8.91 -2.00
N LEU A 59 10.45 8.46 -1.30
CA LEU A 59 9.35 7.72 -1.91
C LEU A 59 8.47 8.59 -2.82
N GLY A 60 8.32 9.88 -2.53
CA GLY A 60 7.63 10.83 -3.40
C GLY A 60 8.36 11.01 -4.73
N ALA A 61 9.68 11.26 -4.68
CA ALA A 61 10.51 11.33 -5.88
C ALA A 61 10.51 10.01 -6.69
N TYR A 62 10.46 8.87 -6.00
CA TYR A 62 10.28 7.57 -6.66
C TYR A 62 8.89 7.41 -7.28
N ALA A 63 7.82 7.85 -6.60
CA ALA A 63 6.44 7.76 -7.09
C ALA A 63 6.23 8.58 -8.38
N GLU A 64 6.90 9.74 -8.48
CA GLU A 64 6.89 10.61 -9.65
C GLU A 64 7.79 10.13 -10.80
N SER A 65 8.66 9.14 -10.54
CA SER A 65 9.65 8.70 -11.53
C SER A 65 9.07 7.83 -12.64
N ASP A 66 9.70 7.87 -13.82
CA ASP A 66 9.34 7.01 -14.95
C ASP A 66 9.53 5.51 -14.66
N SER A 67 10.38 5.16 -13.68
CA SER A 67 10.68 3.78 -13.32
C SER A 67 9.65 3.17 -12.36
N VAL A 68 8.73 3.94 -11.78
CA VAL A 68 7.81 3.49 -10.72
C VAL A 68 6.98 2.26 -11.10
N PHE A 69 6.66 2.06 -12.39
CA PHE A 69 5.92 0.88 -12.88
C PHE A 69 6.79 -0.28 -13.37
N VAL A 70 8.11 -0.09 -13.43
CA VAL A 70 9.07 -1.08 -13.96
C VAL A 70 9.97 -1.62 -12.85
N HIS A 71 10.28 -0.77 -11.88
CA HIS A 71 11.06 -1.08 -10.69
C HIS A 71 10.14 -1.32 -9.48
N SER A 72 10.60 -2.13 -8.54
CA SER A 72 10.07 -2.25 -7.18
C SER A 72 11.24 -2.48 -6.24
N PHE A 73 11.18 -1.92 -5.03
CA PHE A 73 12.19 -2.22 -4.02
C PHE A 73 12.02 -3.67 -3.56
N GLU A 74 13.00 -4.51 -3.84
CA GLU A 74 13.01 -5.91 -3.41
C GLU A 74 13.52 -5.99 -1.97
N ASN A 75 12.92 -6.86 -1.16
CA ASN A 75 13.31 -7.14 0.24
C ASN A 75 13.31 -5.93 1.21
N LEU A 76 12.80 -4.77 0.81
CA LEU A 76 12.68 -3.61 1.69
C LEU A 76 11.52 -3.81 2.67
N ARG A 77 11.88 -4.10 3.93
CA ARG A 77 10.91 -4.28 5.02
C ARG A 77 10.13 -2.99 5.26
N TYR A 78 8.91 -3.14 5.78
CA TYR A 78 8.01 -2.03 6.15
C TYR A 78 7.44 -1.19 4.99
N LEU A 79 7.81 -1.50 3.74
CA LEU A 79 7.25 -0.85 2.55
C LEU A 79 6.33 -1.81 1.77
N GLY A 80 5.02 -1.54 1.82
CA GLY A 80 4.04 -2.19 0.97
C GLY A 80 4.09 -1.62 -0.46
N GLN A 81 4.15 -2.49 -1.46
CA GLN A 81 4.11 -2.12 -2.87
C GLN A 81 3.20 -3.08 -3.63
N ILE A 82 2.10 -2.58 -4.20
CA ILE A 82 1.21 -3.38 -5.04
C ILE A 82 0.94 -2.67 -6.37
N THR A 83 1.00 -3.42 -7.47
CA THR A 83 0.66 -2.94 -8.81
C THR A 83 -0.58 -3.67 -9.28
N SER A 84 -1.53 -2.93 -9.85
CA SER A 84 -2.75 -3.52 -10.39
C SER A 84 -2.43 -4.49 -11.54
N PRO A 85 -3.19 -5.59 -11.71
CA PRO A 85 -3.03 -6.51 -12.82
C PRO A 85 -3.06 -5.87 -14.22
N ASP A 86 -3.76 -4.75 -14.39
CA ASP A 86 -3.81 -3.98 -15.65
C ASP A 86 -2.62 -2.99 -15.81
N ARG A 87 -1.72 -2.93 -14.82
CA ARG A 87 -0.54 -2.05 -14.75
C ARG A 87 -0.84 -0.56 -14.89
N LYS A 88 -2.04 -0.15 -14.48
CA LYS A 88 -2.49 1.26 -14.53
C LYS A 88 -2.41 1.95 -13.18
N LEU A 89 -2.43 1.21 -12.08
CA LEU A 89 -2.25 1.75 -10.74
C LEU A 89 -1.11 1.03 -10.02
N LYS A 90 -0.34 1.80 -9.26
CA LYS A 90 0.56 1.29 -8.24
C LYS A 90 0.24 1.99 -6.93
N ILE A 91 0.27 1.24 -5.84
CA ILE A 91 0.09 1.75 -4.49
C ILE A 91 1.36 1.44 -3.70
N ILE A 92 1.87 2.45 -3.02
CA ILE A 92 3.01 2.36 -2.10
C ILE A 92 2.50 2.79 -0.73
N THR A 93 2.55 1.92 0.27
CA THR A 93 2.02 2.21 1.62
C THR A 93 2.99 1.79 2.71
N TRP A 94 3.07 2.58 3.78
CA TRP A 94 3.80 2.24 4.99
C TRP A 94 3.17 2.94 6.20
N ASN A 95 3.61 2.56 7.40
CA ASN A 95 3.15 3.18 8.64
C ASN A 95 4.34 3.46 9.58
N VAL A 96 4.10 4.34 10.54
CA VAL A 96 5.03 4.67 11.63
C VAL A 96 4.33 4.38 12.94
N PHE A 97 4.92 3.47 13.72
CA PHE A 97 4.47 3.16 15.07
C PHE A 97 4.98 4.22 16.05
N LEU A 98 4.06 4.96 16.66
CA LEU A 98 4.29 5.97 17.68
C LEU A 98 3.89 5.41 19.05
N ARG A 99 4.55 5.89 20.11
CA ARG A 99 4.35 5.39 21.48
C ARG A 99 3.29 6.18 22.23
N ASN A 100 3.29 7.49 22.05
CA ASN A 100 2.49 8.44 22.82
C ASN A 100 1.42 9.12 21.97
N SER A 101 1.27 8.72 20.71
CA SER A 101 0.33 9.29 19.75
C SER A 101 -0.23 8.19 18.84
N PRO A 102 -1.38 8.42 18.18
CA PRO A 102 -1.89 7.49 17.18
C PRO A 102 -0.87 7.26 16.07
N ASN A 103 -0.64 5.98 15.74
CA ASN A 103 0.18 5.54 14.63
C ASN A 103 -0.24 6.22 13.33
N ARG A 104 0.76 6.55 12.51
CA ARG A 104 0.57 7.29 11.25
C ARG A 104 0.69 6.35 10.07
N TYR A 105 -0.16 6.54 9.08
CA TYR A 105 -0.17 5.81 7.81
C TYR A 105 0.12 6.78 6.69
N PHE A 106 0.86 6.32 5.70
CA PHE A 106 1.22 7.09 4.53
C PHE A 106 1.03 6.24 3.28
N CYS A 107 0.57 6.86 2.22
CA CYS A 107 0.27 6.18 0.97
C CYS A 107 0.52 7.10 -0.22
N TYR A 108 1.19 6.55 -1.23
CA TYR A 108 1.20 7.11 -2.58
C TYR A 108 0.39 6.20 -3.49
N ILE A 109 -0.61 6.77 -4.16
CA ILE A 109 -1.34 6.10 -5.24
C ILE A 109 -0.90 6.74 -6.54
N ILE A 110 -0.28 5.93 -7.40
CA ILE A 110 0.27 6.36 -8.67
C ILE A 110 -0.63 5.83 -9.78
N ARG A 111 -1.24 6.75 -10.52
CA ARG A 111 -2.00 6.43 -11.72
C ARG A 111 -1.14 6.66 -12.95
N LYS A 112 -0.99 5.60 -13.74
CA LYS A 112 -0.30 5.65 -15.01
C LYS A 112 -1.11 6.44 -16.02
N GLU A 113 -0.53 7.53 -16.48
CA GLU A 113 -1.11 8.31 -17.57
C GLU A 113 -0.66 7.78 -18.94
N GLY A 114 -1.17 8.38 -20.02
CA GLY A 114 -0.78 8.03 -21.38
C GLY A 114 0.75 8.10 -21.60
N ARG A 115 1.25 7.44 -22.65
CA ARG A 115 2.70 7.22 -22.92
C ARG A 115 3.62 8.46 -22.90
N LYS A 116 3.08 9.67 -22.89
CA LYS A 116 3.83 10.94 -22.93
C LYS A 116 3.43 11.90 -21.80
N MET A 117 2.59 11.47 -20.87
CA MET A 117 2.16 12.28 -19.74
C MET A 117 2.82 11.75 -18.46
N PRO A 118 3.24 12.65 -17.55
CA PRO A 118 3.72 12.23 -16.25
C PRO A 118 2.62 11.46 -15.52
N ASN A 119 2.99 10.52 -14.67
CA ASN A 119 2.03 9.82 -13.83
C ASN A 119 1.38 10.80 -12.86
N THR A 120 0.10 10.58 -12.55
CA THR A 120 -0.59 11.33 -11.49
C THR A 120 -0.30 10.65 -10.16
N VAL A 121 0.19 11.40 -9.18
CA VAL A 121 0.53 10.91 -7.84
C VAL A 121 -0.40 11.55 -6.81
N PHE A 122 -1.15 10.71 -6.08
CA PHE A 122 -1.94 11.12 -4.94
C PHE A 122 -1.16 10.79 -3.67
N SER A 123 -0.95 11.78 -2.80
CA SER A 123 -0.31 11.62 -1.49
C SER A 123 -1.38 11.62 -0.41
N LEU A 124 -1.41 10.57 0.41
CA LEU A 124 -2.39 10.40 1.47
C LEU A 124 -1.67 10.18 2.79
N SER A 125 -2.23 10.75 3.85
CA SER A 125 -1.81 10.50 5.23
C SER A 125 -3.03 10.25 6.10
N GLY A 126 -2.94 9.25 6.96
CA GLY A 126 -3.99 8.88 7.90
C GLY A 126 -3.41 8.54 9.27
N MET A 127 -4.28 8.19 10.20
CA MET A 127 -3.89 7.72 11.52
C MET A 127 -4.87 6.65 11.98
N ASN A 128 -4.40 5.67 12.77
CA ASN A 128 -5.34 4.74 13.38
C ASN A 128 -6.28 5.49 14.33
N ARG A 129 -7.50 4.96 14.45
CA ARG A 129 -8.55 5.48 15.34
C ARG A 129 -9.15 4.34 16.13
N GLU A 130 -9.73 4.64 17.28
CA GLU A 130 -10.54 3.67 18.01
C GLU A 130 -11.89 3.49 17.32
N GLU A 131 -12.46 4.57 16.78
CA GLU A 131 -13.70 4.51 16.02
C GLU A 131 -13.54 3.66 14.75
N PRO A 132 -14.53 2.82 14.42
CA PRO A 132 -14.55 2.07 13.18
C PRO A 132 -14.45 2.97 11.97
N VAL A 133 -13.79 2.47 10.92
CA VAL A 133 -13.86 3.08 9.60
C VAL A 133 -15.32 3.02 9.14
N ARG A 134 -15.93 4.20 8.96
CA ARG A 134 -17.33 4.30 8.57
C ARG A 134 -17.56 3.61 7.23
N ASP A 135 -18.69 2.94 7.04
CA ASP A 135 -19.03 2.23 5.80
C ASP A 135 -20.08 2.95 4.94
N ASP A 136 -20.47 4.15 5.36
CA ASP A 136 -21.56 4.97 4.82
C ASP A 136 -21.11 6.35 4.29
N ILE A 137 -19.79 6.63 4.30
CA ILE A 137 -19.21 7.87 3.73
C ILE A 137 -18.15 7.59 2.68
N ILE A 138 -17.98 8.55 1.76
CA ILE A 138 -16.86 8.56 0.81
C ILE A 138 -15.63 9.14 1.51
N TYR A 139 -14.48 8.48 1.34
CA TYR A 139 -13.19 9.04 1.72
C TYR A 139 -12.45 9.58 0.48
N THR A 140 -11.71 10.66 0.67
CA THR A 140 -10.81 11.29 -0.30
C THR A 140 -9.38 11.25 0.24
N SER A 141 -8.44 11.88 -0.45
CA SER A 141 -7.06 12.01 0.06
C SER A 141 -6.98 12.77 1.38
N ASP A 142 -7.90 13.72 1.62
CA ASP A 142 -7.86 14.63 2.78
C ASP A 142 -8.38 14.02 4.08
N ASN A 143 -9.23 12.99 3.98
CA ASN A 143 -9.84 12.34 5.14
C ASN A 143 -9.58 10.83 5.18
N TRP A 144 -8.59 10.34 4.43
CA TRP A 144 -8.25 8.93 4.34
C TRP A 144 -8.03 8.28 5.71
N TYR A 145 -8.67 7.12 5.91
CA TYR A 145 -8.71 6.41 7.19
C TYR A 145 -7.36 5.79 7.60
N GLY A 146 -6.43 5.61 6.65
CA GLY A 146 -5.14 4.97 6.90
C GLY A 146 -5.22 3.44 6.83
N ALA A 147 -4.51 2.84 5.87
CA ALA A 147 -4.38 1.40 5.74
C ALA A 147 -3.12 1.02 4.97
N LEU A 148 -2.61 -0.18 5.24
CA LEU A 148 -1.57 -0.84 4.46
C LEU A 148 -2.23 -1.72 3.40
N TYR A 149 -2.09 -1.37 2.13
CA TYR A 149 -2.72 -2.11 1.04
C TYR A 149 -1.84 -3.26 0.56
N TYR A 150 -2.41 -4.46 0.47
CA TYR A 150 -1.69 -5.67 0.08
C TYR A 150 -2.33 -6.43 -1.09
N SER A 151 -3.49 -5.99 -1.58
CA SER A 151 -4.09 -6.53 -2.79
C SER A 151 -4.89 -5.47 -3.53
N ILE A 152 -4.91 -5.58 -4.87
CA ILE A 152 -5.65 -4.69 -5.76
C ILE A 152 -6.19 -5.49 -6.96
N GLN A 153 -7.48 -5.35 -7.26
CA GLN A 153 -8.13 -6.03 -8.36
C GLN A 153 -8.98 -5.04 -9.19
N PRO A 154 -8.62 -4.74 -10.45
CA PRO A 154 -9.45 -3.94 -11.34
C PRO A 154 -10.74 -4.68 -11.69
N PHE A 155 -11.83 -3.94 -11.78
CA PHE A 155 -13.11 -4.41 -12.29
C PHE A 155 -13.90 -3.26 -12.93
N ARG A 156 -14.99 -3.59 -13.62
CA ARG A 156 -15.94 -2.59 -14.11
C ARG A 156 -17.22 -2.63 -13.31
N ASN A 157 -17.64 -1.47 -12.82
CA ASN A 157 -19.01 -1.20 -12.40
C ASN A 157 -19.65 -0.35 -13.51
N ASN A 158 -20.66 -0.91 -14.18
CA ASN A 158 -21.19 -0.34 -15.42
C ASN A 158 -20.08 -0.07 -16.46
N ARG A 159 -19.82 1.20 -16.79
CA ARG A 159 -18.76 1.63 -17.73
C ARG A 159 -17.52 2.18 -17.03
N GLN A 160 -17.56 2.39 -15.72
CA GLN A 160 -16.45 2.94 -14.95
C GLN A 160 -15.45 1.84 -14.59
N LEU A 161 -14.15 2.15 -14.74
CA LEU A 161 -13.07 1.31 -14.23
C LEU A 161 -12.87 1.61 -12.75
N CYS A 162 -12.95 0.57 -11.93
CA CYS A 162 -12.85 0.63 -10.48
C CYS A 162 -11.78 -0.34 -10.00
N TYR A 163 -11.26 -0.12 -8.80
CA TYR A 163 -10.22 -0.97 -8.21
C TYR A 163 -10.65 -1.40 -6.82
N LEU A 164 -10.95 -2.68 -6.65
CA LEU A 164 -11.15 -3.23 -5.32
C LEU A 164 -9.78 -3.37 -4.66
N VAL A 165 -9.63 -2.87 -3.44
CA VAL A 165 -8.41 -2.93 -2.66
C VAL A 165 -8.66 -3.64 -1.33
N LEU A 166 -7.66 -4.42 -0.91
CA LEU A 166 -7.64 -5.07 0.41
C LEU A 166 -6.58 -4.37 1.26
N GLY A 167 -7.01 -3.84 2.40
CA GLY A 167 -6.19 -3.07 3.32
C GLY A 167 -6.14 -3.68 4.73
N LEU A 168 -5.09 -3.33 5.46
CA LEU A 168 -4.90 -3.68 6.86
C LEU A 168 -4.64 -2.40 7.68
N ASP A 169 -5.45 -2.17 8.71
CA ASP A 169 -5.17 -1.24 9.80
C ASP A 169 -4.70 -2.08 11.00
N TYR A 170 -3.39 -2.04 11.27
CA TYR A 170 -2.70 -2.84 12.31
C TYR A 170 -2.00 -1.94 13.35
N GLY A 171 -2.54 -0.75 13.59
CA GLY A 171 -1.90 0.27 14.42
C GLY A 171 -2.52 0.43 15.79
N ASN A 172 -3.71 -0.11 16.03
CA ASN A 172 -4.39 0.10 17.30
C ASN A 172 -4.14 -1.08 18.25
N MET A 173 -3.71 -0.78 19.48
CA MET A 173 -3.51 -1.80 20.53
C MET A 173 -4.79 -2.51 20.95
N LYS A 174 -5.97 -1.98 20.60
CA LYS A 174 -7.28 -2.54 20.99
C LYS A 174 -7.99 -3.28 19.85
N VAL A 175 -7.71 -2.93 18.60
CA VAL A 175 -8.45 -3.45 17.44
C VAL A 175 -7.56 -3.51 16.21
N SER A 176 -7.68 -4.60 15.46
CA SER A 176 -7.14 -4.69 14.11
C SER A 176 -8.28 -4.72 13.11
N ARG A 177 -8.04 -4.18 11.90
CA ARG A 177 -9.06 -4.14 10.85
C ARG A 177 -8.54 -4.64 9.52
N LYS A 178 -9.33 -5.51 8.89
CA LYS A 178 -9.20 -5.82 7.46
C LYS A 178 -10.28 -5.06 6.70
N ILE A 179 -9.89 -4.35 5.65
CA ILE A 179 -10.76 -3.43 4.93
C ILE A 179 -10.85 -3.87 3.48
N ILE A 180 -12.08 -4.03 2.97
CA ILE A 180 -12.38 -4.20 1.55
C ILE A 180 -13.01 -2.89 1.08
N ASP A 181 -12.32 -2.15 0.23
CA ASP A 181 -12.82 -0.87 -0.30
C ASP A 181 -12.69 -0.84 -1.82
N VAL A 182 -13.34 0.12 -2.45
CA VAL A 182 -13.24 0.39 -3.88
C VAL A 182 -12.71 1.79 -4.10
N LEU A 183 -11.57 1.85 -4.76
CA LEU A 183 -10.95 3.05 -5.26
C LEU A 183 -11.52 3.38 -6.65
N THR A 184 -11.94 4.64 -6.83
CA THR A 184 -12.30 5.21 -8.13
C THR A 184 -11.72 6.61 -8.30
N PHE A 185 -11.84 7.15 -9.51
CA PHE A 185 -11.56 8.55 -9.80
C PHE A 185 -12.86 9.23 -10.18
N SER A 186 -13.16 10.35 -9.54
CA SER A 186 -14.33 11.17 -9.84
C SER A 186 -14.12 11.97 -11.14
N PRO A 187 -15.18 12.59 -11.70
CA PRO A 187 -15.07 13.31 -12.98
C PRO A 187 -14.08 14.48 -12.99
N ASP A 188 -13.82 15.08 -11.83
CA ASP A 188 -12.80 16.12 -11.57
C ASP A 188 -11.41 15.53 -11.34
N ASP A 189 -11.24 14.23 -11.57
CA ASP A 189 -9.98 13.49 -11.45
C ASP A 189 -9.49 13.24 -10.02
N SER A 190 -10.30 13.57 -9.02
CA SER A 190 -10.01 13.34 -7.61
C SER A 190 -10.08 11.85 -7.26
N LEU A 191 -9.15 11.42 -6.41
CA LEU A 191 -9.12 10.07 -5.84
C LEU A 191 -10.20 9.92 -4.77
N VAL A 192 -11.05 8.91 -4.90
CA VAL A 192 -12.10 8.60 -3.92
C VAL A 192 -12.16 7.12 -3.56
N PHE A 193 -12.55 6.84 -2.32
CA PHE A 193 -12.79 5.52 -1.76
C PHE A 193 -14.23 5.42 -1.27
N GLY A 194 -14.84 4.26 -1.50
CA GLY A 194 -16.23 3.98 -1.19
C GLY A 194 -17.08 4.03 -2.45
N LEU A 195 -17.46 2.84 -2.92
CA LEU A 195 -18.41 2.68 -4.01
C LEU A 195 -19.59 1.88 -3.50
N ASP A 196 -20.79 2.41 -3.66
CA ASP A 196 -22.04 1.72 -3.31
C ASP A 196 -22.24 0.50 -4.22
N CYS A 197 -21.57 -0.60 -3.90
CA CYS A 197 -21.54 -1.82 -4.69
C CYS A 197 -21.40 -3.10 -3.87
N PHE A 198 -21.17 -3.01 -2.56
CA PHE A 198 -21.20 -4.16 -1.66
C PHE A 198 -22.66 -4.39 -1.24
N ILE A 199 -23.19 -5.58 -1.54
CA ILE A 199 -24.58 -5.94 -1.27
C ILE A 199 -24.61 -7.05 -0.23
N ARG A 200 -25.29 -6.80 0.89
CA ARG A 200 -25.65 -7.77 1.93
C ARG A 200 -27.18 -7.85 2.04
N GLU A 201 -27.69 -8.66 2.98
CA GLU A 201 -29.12 -8.75 3.26
C GLU A 201 -29.66 -7.44 3.86
N GLU A 202 -28.87 -6.78 4.70
CA GLU A 202 -29.22 -5.53 5.39
C GLU A 202 -29.21 -4.31 4.47
N GLY A 203 -28.70 -4.46 3.24
CA GLY A 203 -28.65 -3.40 2.24
C GLY A 203 -27.29 -3.29 1.58
N ARG A 204 -26.96 -2.06 1.17
CA ARG A 204 -25.72 -1.78 0.46
C ARG A 204 -24.76 -0.99 1.32
N LYS A 205 -23.47 -1.22 1.13
CA LYS A 205 -22.38 -0.54 1.85
C LYS A 205 -21.35 0.00 0.86
N LEU A 206 -20.62 1.04 1.26
CA LEU A 206 -19.53 1.60 0.47
C LEU A 206 -18.25 0.78 0.58
N ARG A 207 -18.08 0.05 1.69
CA ARG A 207 -16.94 -0.80 2.01
C ARG A 207 -17.33 -1.86 3.04
N GLU A 208 -16.49 -2.87 3.19
CA GLU A 208 -16.58 -3.85 4.28
C GLU A 208 -15.39 -3.68 5.22
N VAL A 209 -15.66 -3.67 6.52
CA VAL A 209 -14.64 -3.53 7.57
C VAL A 209 -14.81 -4.69 8.54
N LEU A 210 -13.80 -5.56 8.60
CA LEU A 210 -13.74 -6.68 9.54
C LEU A 210 -12.88 -6.26 10.72
N GLU A 211 -13.50 -6.03 11.87
CA GLU A 211 -12.80 -5.75 13.13
C GLU A 211 -12.54 -7.05 13.90
N TYR A 212 -11.36 -7.16 14.49
CA TYR A 212 -10.95 -8.32 15.26
C TYR A 212 -9.91 -7.94 16.32
N SER A 213 -9.71 -8.82 17.30
CA SER A 213 -8.70 -8.62 18.34
C SER A 213 -7.30 -8.53 17.70
N PRO A 214 -6.41 -7.65 18.19
CA PRO A 214 -5.03 -7.55 17.70
C PRO A 214 -4.21 -8.84 17.81
N GLU A 215 -4.59 -9.73 18.73
CA GLU A 215 -4.00 -11.05 18.94
C GLU A 215 -4.57 -12.10 17.98
N GLY A 216 -5.73 -11.83 17.39
CA GLY A 216 -6.40 -12.69 16.42
C GLY A 216 -5.73 -12.67 15.04
N ILE A 217 -5.90 -13.77 14.31
CA ILE A 217 -5.50 -13.86 12.91
C ILE A 217 -6.76 -14.06 12.08
N ILE A 218 -7.07 -13.09 11.20
CA ILE A 218 -8.14 -13.19 10.20
C ILE A 218 -7.55 -13.10 8.80
N SER A 219 -7.87 -14.08 7.97
CA SER A 219 -7.55 -14.08 6.55
C SER A 219 -8.53 -13.20 5.77
N LEU A 220 -8.00 -12.39 4.84
CA LEU A 220 -8.77 -11.67 3.83
C LEU A 220 -7.95 -11.66 2.55
N ARG A 221 -8.45 -12.29 1.48
CA ARG A 221 -7.72 -12.44 0.22
C ARG A 221 -8.63 -12.49 -0.99
N MET A 222 -8.08 -12.14 -2.15
CA MET A 222 -8.69 -12.48 -3.43
C MET A 222 -8.50 -13.99 -3.68
N GLU A 223 -9.59 -14.72 -3.83
CA GLU A 223 -9.57 -16.12 -4.29
C GLU A 223 -9.39 -16.17 -5.81
N ASN A 224 -10.00 -15.23 -6.52
CA ASN A 224 -9.81 -15.00 -7.94
C ASN A 224 -10.24 -13.56 -8.29
N ASN A 225 -10.19 -13.17 -9.57
CA ASN A 225 -10.53 -11.81 -10.02
C ASN A 225 -12.01 -11.38 -9.83
N LYS A 226 -12.87 -12.27 -9.31
CA LYS A 226 -14.30 -12.04 -9.05
C LYS A 226 -14.72 -12.47 -7.64
N THR A 227 -13.82 -13.00 -6.82
CA THR A 227 -14.18 -13.51 -5.50
C THR A 227 -13.13 -13.06 -4.48
N VAL A 228 -13.59 -12.34 -3.46
CA VAL A 228 -12.83 -12.07 -2.23
C VAL A 228 -13.40 -12.97 -1.13
N VAL A 229 -12.52 -13.57 -0.33
CA VAL A 229 -12.88 -14.45 0.78
C VAL A 229 -12.19 -14.01 2.05
N PHE A 230 -12.87 -14.19 3.17
CA PHE A 230 -12.36 -13.93 4.51
C PHE A 230 -12.95 -14.92 5.52
N ASP A 231 -12.26 -15.06 6.64
CA ASP A 231 -12.71 -15.94 7.71
C ASP A 231 -13.99 -15.34 8.34
N GLU A 232 -14.98 -16.18 8.63
CA GLU A 232 -16.09 -15.74 9.47
C GLU A 232 -15.56 -15.50 10.88
N PRO A 233 -15.69 -14.28 11.44
CA PRO A 233 -15.20 -14.00 12.77
C PRO A 233 -16.04 -14.80 13.79
N VAL A 234 -15.41 -15.72 14.53
CA VAL A 234 -16.09 -16.48 15.59
C VAL A 234 -15.76 -15.81 16.92
N THR A 235 -16.79 -15.33 17.63
CA THR A 235 -16.60 -14.84 19.00
C THR A 235 -16.33 -16.01 19.95
N VAL A 236 -15.17 -16.01 20.56
CA VAL A 236 -14.77 -16.93 21.63
C VAL A 236 -14.88 -16.15 22.95
N ILE A 237 -15.84 -16.54 23.78
CA ILE A 237 -15.92 -16.05 25.17
C ILE A 237 -14.98 -16.91 26.00
N THR A 238 -13.83 -16.37 26.40
CA THR A 238 -12.94 -17.07 27.35
C THR A 238 -13.44 -16.81 28.77
N GLY A 239 -14.03 -17.83 29.39
CA GLY A 239 -14.66 -17.74 30.72
C GLY A 239 -13.68 -17.65 31.89
N HIS A 240 -12.73 -16.71 31.89
CA HIS A 240 -11.90 -16.41 33.07
C HIS A 240 -11.94 -14.91 33.39
N GLY A 241 -12.84 -14.57 34.32
CA GLY A 241 -12.75 -13.40 35.20
C GLY A 241 -13.13 -12.04 34.61
N ASP A 242 -12.55 -11.69 33.47
CA ASP A 242 -12.65 -10.35 32.89
C ASP A 242 -13.19 -10.50 31.46
N GLY A 243 -14.47 -10.24 31.26
CA GLY A 243 -15.20 -10.56 30.02
C GLY A 243 -14.71 -9.84 28.77
N TYR A 244 -13.60 -10.30 28.20
CA TYR A 244 -13.17 -9.95 26.84
C TYR A 244 -13.70 -10.98 25.84
N GLU A 245 -14.48 -10.50 24.88
CA GLU A 245 -14.87 -11.28 23.71
C GLU A 245 -13.71 -11.26 22.70
N LEU A 246 -13.11 -12.42 22.43
CA LEU A 246 -12.01 -12.55 21.47
C LEU A 246 -12.54 -13.16 20.17
N THR A 247 -12.30 -12.51 19.04
CA THR A 247 -12.75 -13.02 17.74
C THR A 247 -11.61 -13.77 17.02
N ALA A 248 -11.84 -15.04 16.68
CA ALA A 248 -10.87 -15.91 16.00
C ALA A 248 -11.35 -16.34 14.59
N ALA A 249 -10.44 -16.85 13.76
CA ALA A 249 -10.77 -17.39 12.44
C ALA A 249 -11.67 -18.64 12.53
N GLY A 250 -12.81 -18.59 11.84
CA GLY A 250 -13.71 -19.75 11.66
C GLY A 250 -13.19 -20.79 10.64
N VAL A 251 -13.84 -21.96 10.63
CA VAL A 251 -13.59 -23.05 9.65
C VAL A 251 -14.31 -22.80 8.31
N SER A 252 -15.29 -21.89 8.31
CA SER A 252 -16.04 -21.42 7.15
C SER A 252 -15.50 -20.09 6.63
N PHE A 253 -15.49 -19.94 5.31
CA PHE A 253 -15.18 -18.67 4.67
C PHE A 253 -16.47 -17.97 4.24
N SER A 254 -16.57 -16.69 4.54
CA SER A 254 -17.50 -15.77 3.92
C SER A 254 -16.78 -14.94 2.86
N GLY A 255 -17.52 -14.21 2.03
CA GLY A 255 -16.87 -13.37 1.04
C GLY A 255 -17.82 -12.59 0.17
N TYR A 256 -17.26 -11.95 -0.85
CA TYR A 256 -18.03 -11.31 -1.90
C TYR A 256 -17.73 -11.90 -3.27
N VAL A 257 -18.79 -12.17 -4.02
CA VAL A 257 -18.73 -12.60 -5.42
C VAL A 257 -19.22 -11.48 -6.32
N ARG A 258 -18.38 -11.09 -7.27
CA ARG A 258 -18.69 -10.01 -8.23
C ARG A 258 -19.70 -10.46 -9.27
N GLN A 259 -20.85 -9.79 -9.30
CA GLN A 259 -21.93 -10.00 -10.27
C GLN A 259 -22.42 -8.66 -10.83
N ARG A 260 -22.34 -8.49 -12.15
CA ARG A 260 -22.82 -7.28 -12.87
C ARG A 260 -22.34 -5.97 -12.24
N GLY A 261 -21.05 -5.91 -11.87
CA GLY A 261 -20.43 -4.72 -11.28
C GLY A 261 -20.62 -4.56 -9.76
N ASN A 262 -21.47 -5.35 -9.13
CA ASN A 262 -21.66 -5.36 -7.68
C ASN A 262 -20.93 -6.54 -7.04
N TRP A 263 -20.52 -6.38 -5.79
CA TRP A 263 -19.93 -7.40 -4.92
C TRP A 263 -21.03 -7.91 -3.99
N LYS A 264 -21.54 -9.12 -4.23
CA LYS A 264 -22.62 -9.70 -3.41
C LYS A 264 -22.03 -10.60 -2.35
N PHE A 265 -22.47 -10.40 -1.11
CA PHE A 265 -22.07 -11.23 0.02
C PHE A 265 -22.55 -12.68 -0.18
N VAL A 266 -21.69 -13.63 0.16
CA VAL A 266 -21.97 -15.06 0.13
C VAL A 266 -21.31 -15.68 1.36
N SER A 267 -22.11 -16.34 2.20
CA SER A 267 -21.63 -17.15 3.33
C SER A 267 -21.31 -18.58 2.91
N GLY A 268 -20.48 -19.27 3.70
CA GLY A 268 -20.18 -20.69 3.48
C GLY A 268 -19.48 -21.01 2.15
N ILE A 269 -18.57 -20.15 1.69
CA ILE A 269 -17.79 -20.37 0.47
C ILE A 269 -16.84 -21.55 0.67
N ASP A 270 -17.00 -22.60 -0.16
CA ASP A 270 -16.09 -23.75 -0.19
C ASP A 270 -14.80 -23.38 -0.94
N VAL A 271 -13.76 -23.06 -0.18
CA VAL A 271 -12.40 -22.78 -0.68
C VAL A 271 -11.55 -24.05 -0.64
N LYS A 272 -12.04 -25.16 -1.17
CA LYS A 272 -11.20 -26.37 -1.35
C LYS A 272 -10.03 -26.07 -2.28
N ASN A 273 -8.85 -26.51 -1.86
CA ASN A 273 -7.62 -26.54 -2.65
C ASN A 273 -7.90 -27.15 -4.03
N LYS A 274 -8.08 -26.32 -5.06
CA LYS A 274 -8.03 -26.80 -6.44
C LYS A 274 -6.61 -27.31 -6.66
N LYS A 275 -6.45 -28.64 -6.71
CA LYS A 275 -5.20 -29.28 -7.16
C LYS A 275 -4.79 -28.57 -8.45
N LYS A 276 -3.60 -27.95 -8.44
CA LYS A 276 -2.98 -27.42 -9.66
C LYS A 276 -3.01 -28.55 -10.69
N LYS A 277 -3.74 -28.35 -11.78
CA LYS A 277 -3.60 -29.18 -12.98
C LYS A 277 -2.35 -28.74 -13.72
#